data_AF-A0A0X3NUR4-F1
#
_entry.id   AF-A0A0X3NUR4-F1
#
_cell.length_a   1.000
_cell.length_b   1.000
_cell.length_c   1.000
_cell.angle_alpha   90.00
_cell.angle_beta   90.00
_cell.angle_gamma   90.00
#
_symmetry.space_group_name_H-M   'P 1'
#
loop_
_entity.id
_entity.type
_entity.pdbx_description
1 polymer ?
#
loop_
_entity_poly.entity_id
_entity_poly.type
_entity_poly.pdbx_seq_one_letter_code
_entity_poly.pdbx_strand_id
1 'polypeptide(L)'
;MVISVNTFTDIFEFAGIGAVMLNILHVIFIFLSGEYAYFTILRDPVERYISEWQHVRRGATWKTAKLLCAGHPPLPSEYEPCYRFSSPSAPMEEDPDSDNLTWAHVPLDRFARCRFNLANNRQTRMLASLEPLGCYADLTNWTAAVPATAPSLSSSQQALLDSAKVNLATRLVVFVLSEYMSYSQYLLQRAFGIVFRQTFFDPRASPLLTHADLARQSLETNGIGIADWRRLIAEHNALDLRLWEFARELFAARLAAALCIDSRLPRSLRRLLTSNLLTSKRQTLIFDTNFRRRVDNVLFKIFLRQQGEHNSLGVRQNQQEYWQAKLARDLWLAGMADGDIP
;
A
#
# COMPACT_ATOMS: atom_id res chain seq x y z
N MET A 1 -14.22 -13.35 22.07
CA MET A 1 -14.34 -11.93 21.62
C MET A 1 -14.34 -11.97 20.11
N VAL A 2 -15.40 -11.47 19.48
CA VAL A 2 -15.81 -11.82 18.13
C VAL A 2 -16.03 -10.55 17.36
N ILE A 3 -15.25 -10.25 16.33
CA ILE A 3 -15.56 -9.14 15.42
C ILE A 3 -15.02 -9.41 14.00
N SER A 4 -15.78 -8.85 13.08
CA SER A 4 -15.72 -8.77 11.63
C SER A 4 -14.56 -7.90 11.10
N VAL A 5 -13.73 -8.41 10.17
CA VAL A 5 -12.66 -7.65 9.48
C VAL A 5 -13.19 -7.16 8.13
N ASN A 6 -13.13 -5.87 7.85
CA ASN A 6 -13.23 -5.34 6.49
C ASN A 6 -12.60 -3.96 6.40
N THR A 7 -11.57 -3.83 5.57
CA THR A 7 -10.56 -2.75 5.47
C THR A 7 -9.40 -2.89 6.46
N PHE A 8 -8.17 -2.64 5.97
CA PHE A 8 -6.90 -2.92 6.65
C PHE A 8 -6.74 -2.17 7.99
N THR A 9 -7.61 -1.19 8.26
CA THR A 9 -7.78 -0.54 9.56
C THR A 9 -8.16 -1.51 10.68
N ASP A 10 -8.92 -2.57 10.38
CA ASP A 10 -9.51 -3.47 11.39
C ASP A 10 -8.64 -4.70 11.69
N ILE A 11 -7.48 -4.86 11.03
CA ILE A 11 -6.59 -6.02 11.26
C ILE A 11 -5.91 -5.93 12.63
N PHE A 12 -5.65 -4.72 13.14
CA PHE A 12 -4.83 -4.51 14.34
C PHE A 12 -5.59 -4.22 15.63
N GLU A 13 -6.88 -3.91 15.58
CA GLU A 13 -7.71 -3.74 16.80
C GLU A 13 -7.93 -5.07 17.55
N PHE A 14 -7.74 -6.22 16.89
CA PHE A 14 -8.09 -7.54 17.45
C PHE A 14 -7.04 -8.25 18.29
N ALA A 15 -5.80 -7.74 18.33
CA ALA A 15 -4.71 -8.37 19.06
C ALA A 15 -4.50 -7.80 20.48
N GLY A 16 -5.33 -6.85 20.94
CA GLY A 16 -5.06 -6.11 22.18
C GLY A 16 -3.83 -5.20 22.09
N ILE A 17 -3.36 -4.95 20.88
CA ILE A 17 -2.27 -4.04 20.55
C ILE A 17 -2.94 -2.75 20.10
N GLY A 18 -2.72 -1.66 20.82
CA GLY A 18 -3.20 -0.34 20.41
C GLY A 18 -2.56 0.05 19.08
N ALA A 19 -3.30 -0.12 17.99
CA ALA A 19 -2.88 0.28 16.66
C ALA A 19 -3.77 1.41 16.17
N VAL A 20 -3.21 2.60 16.09
CA VAL A 20 -3.84 3.74 15.44
C VAL A 20 -3.55 3.63 13.95
N MET A 21 -4.50 3.06 13.21
CA MET A 21 -4.44 2.93 11.75
C MET A 21 -5.17 4.10 11.09
N LEU A 22 -4.44 5.19 10.83
CA LEU A 22 -4.86 6.10 9.76
C LEU A 22 -4.62 5.39 8.42
N ASN A 23 -5.56 5.50 7.49
CA ASN A 23 -5.56 4.97 6.11
C ASN A 23 -4.32 5.35 5.23
N ILE A 24 -3.24 5.87 5.82
CA ILE A 24 -2.14 6.59 5.17
C ILE A 24 -0.75 6.23 5.72
N LEU A 25 -0.59 5.42 6.77
CA LEU A 25 0.76 5.10 7.27
C LEU A 25 1.36 3.85 6.60
N HIS A 26 2.41 4.06 5.80
CA HIS A 26 3.32 3.01 5.32
C HIS A 26 4.26 2.49 6.43
N VAL A 27 3.97 2.66 7.71
CA VAL A 27 4.72 2.02 8.80
C VAL A 27 3.74 1.81 9.95
N ILE A 28 3.65 0.60 10.46
CA ILE A 28 2.84 0.23 11.62
C ILE A 28 3.80 -0.37 12.64
N PHE A 29 3.62 -0.03 13.91
CA PHE A 29 4.46 -0.52 14.98
C PHE A 29 3.66 -1.41 15.93
N ILE A 30 4.31 -2.43 16.45
CA ILE A 30 3.82 -3.27 17.54
C ILE A 30 4.78 -3.12 18.71
N PHE A 31 4.22 -2.91 19.91
CA PHE A 31 5.01 -2.87 21.14
C PHE A 31 5.23 -4.29 21.64
N LEU A 32 6.48 -4.77 21.59
CA LEU A 32 6.88 -6.04 22.19
C LEU A 32 7.94 -5.75 23.24
N SER A 33 7.58 -5.89 24.53
CA SER A 33 8.53 -5.98 25.65
C SER A 33 9.64 -4.91 25.67
N GLY A 34 9.29 -3.64 25.43
CA GLY A 34 10.20 -2.49 25.57
C GLY A 34 10.90 -2.02 24.28
N GLU A 35 10.73 -2.73 23.16
CA GLU A 35 11.26 -2.34 21.85
C GLU A 35 10.13 -2.12 20.83
N TYR A 36 10.31 -1.14 19.94
CA TYR A 36 9.36 -0.86 18.85
C TYR A 36 9.64 -1.80 17.67
N ALA A 37 8.69 -2.67 17.36
CA ALA A 37 8.76 -3.54 16.19
C ALA A 37 7.99 -2.92 15.03
N TYR A 38 8.70 -2.44 14.01
CA TYR A 38 8.08 -1.83 12.84
C TYR A 38 7.80 -2.85 11.73
N PHE A 39 6.66 -2.70 11.05
CA PHE A 39 6.37 -3.36 9.79
C PHE A 39 5.63 -2.42 8.82
N THR A 40 5.54 -2.79 7.55
CA THR A 40 4.84 -1.98 6.53
C THR A 40 4.09 -2.86 5.54
N ILE A 41 3.16 -2.24 4.79
CA ILE A 41 2.56 -2.80 3.58
C ILE A 41 3.03 -1.98 2.38
N LEU A 42 3.54 -2.67 1.37
CA LEU A 42 3.83 -2.12 0.07
C LEU A 42 2.78 -2.59 -0.94
N ARG A 43 2.56 -1.76 -1.96
CA ARG A 43 1.67 -2.02 -3.09
C ARG A 43 2.39 -1.67 -4.39
N ASP A 44 1.98 -2.30 -5.47
CA ASP A 44 2.41 -1.95 -6.82
C ASP A 44 2.29 -0.42 -7.01
N PRO A 45 3.39 0.27 -7.39
CA PRO A 45 3.42 1.72 -7.45
C PRO A 45 2.37 2.33 -8.38
N VAL A 46 2.06 1.68 -9.51
CA VAL A 46 1.07 2.18 -10.47
C VAL A 46 -0.32 2.07 -9.86
N GLU A 47 -0.64 0.92 -9.30
CA GLU A 47 -1.93 0.65 -8.67
C GLU A 47 -2.18 1.53 -7.43
N ARG A 48 -1.14 1.72 -6.61
CA ARG A 48 -1.16 2.65 -5.48
C ARG A 48 -1.43 4.07 -5.96
N TYR A 49 -0.71 4.52 -6.99
CA TYR A 49 -0.82 5.90 -7.47
C TYR A 49 -2.19 6.22 -8.05
N ILE A 50 -2.77 5.32 -8.86
CA ILE A 50 -4.14 5.47 -9.38
C ILE A 50 -5.16 5.53 -8.23
N SER A 51 -5.02 4.64 -7.24
CA SER A 51 -5.89 4.62 -6.07
C SER A 51 -5.83 5.95 -5.30
N GLU A 52 -4.65 6.52 -5.17
CA GLU A 52 -4.41 7.79 -4.47
C GLU A 52 -5.00 8.98 -5.25
N TRP A 53 -4.75 9.03 -6.56
CA TRP A 53 -5.33 10.03 -7.46
C TRP A 53 -6.86 10.04 -7.40
N GLN A 54 -7.50 8.87 -7.40
CA GLN A 54 -8.95 8.78 -7.29
C GLN A 54 -9.49 9.22 -5.94
N HIS A 55 -8.75 8.96 -4.87
CA HIS A 55 -9.11 9.45 -3.55
C HIS A 55 -9.05 10.98 -3.51
N VAL A 56 -7.99 11.58 -4.08
CA VAL A 56 -7.83 13.04 -4.20
C VAL A 56 -8.94 13.66 -5.04
N ARG A 57 -9.30 13.04 -6.17
CA ARG A 57 -10.41 13.51 -7.01
C ARG A 57 -11.75 13.58 -6.29
N ARG A 58 -11.94 12.77 -5.23
CA ARG A 58 -13.12 12.80 -4.35
C ARG A 58 -12.99 13.77 -3.17
N GLY A 59 -11.94 14.58 -3.13
CA GLY A 59 -11.75 15.65 -2.14
C GLY A 59 -10.75 15.36 -1.02
N ALA A 60 -10.03 14.23 -1.05
CA ALA A 60 -8.98 13.98 -0.05
C ALA A 60 -7.76 14.88 -0.25
N THR A 61 -7.27 15.49 0.83
CA THR A 61 -6.16 16.45 0.78
C THR A 61 -4.98 16.14 1.72
N TRP A 62 -5.12 15.16 2.62
CA TRP A 62 -4.12 14.84 3.66
C TRP A 62 -3.56 16.05 4.42
N LYS A 63 -4.31 17.16 4.47
CA LYS A 63 -3.87 18.47 5.00
C LYS A 63 -3.42 18.43 6.46
N THR A 64 -3.84 17.41 7.21
CA THR A 64 -3.49 17.19 8.62
C THR A 64 -2.15 16.47 8.80
N ALA A 65 -1.50 16.01 7.73
CA ALA A 65 -0.19 15.39 7.81
C ALA A 65 0.87 16.43 8.22
N LYS A 66 1.50 16.21 9.38
CA LYS A 66 2.48 17.15 9.94
C LYS A 66 3.81 17.19 9.19
N LEU A 67 4.15 16.12 8.46
CA LEU A 67 5.40 16.00 7.70
C LEU A 67 6.64 16.32 8.55
N LEU A 68 6.68 15.83 9.79
CA LEU A 68 7.78 16.13 10.70
C LEU A 68 9.07 15.46 10.24
N CYS A 69 10.14 16.25 10.17
CA CYS A 69 11.51 15.80 9.98
C CYS A 69 12.41 16.61 10.92
N ALA A 70 13.37 15.97 11.60
CA ALA A 70 14.22 16.61 12.62
C ALA A 70 13.42 17.45 13.66
N GLY A 71 12.19 17.02 13.98
CA GLY A 71 11.32 17.69 14.94
C GLY A 71 10.50 18.88 14.41
N HIS A 72 10.64 19.28 13.14
CA HIS A 72 9.92 20.43 12.56
C HIS A 72 9.15 20.05 11.28
N PRO A 73 8.06 20.76 10.94
CA PRO A 73 7.41 20.64 9.63
C PRO A 73 8.29 21.24 8.51
N PRO A 74 8.00 20.96 7.23
CA PRO A 74 8.70 21.61 6.12
C PRO A 74 8.44 23.12 6.09
N LEU A 75 9.43 23.87 5.61
CA LEU A 75 9.28 25.30 5.34
C LEU A 75 8.31 25.52 4.15
N PRO A 76 7.61 26.68 4.08
CA PRO A 76 6.78 27.01 2.92
C PRO A 76 7.54 26.97 1.58
N SER A 77 8.84 27.31 1.59
CA SER A 77 9.70 27.21 0.40
C SER A 77 9.99 25.77 -0.04
N GLU A 78 9.92 24.81 0.89
CA GLU A 78 10.22 23.39 0.67
C GLU A 78 8.98 22.60 0.24
N TYR A 79 7.81 22.96 0.77
CA TYR A 79 6.56 22.28 0.45
C TYR A 79 5.34 23.22 0.52
N GLU A 80 4.54 23.19 -0.54
CA GLU A 80 3.19 23.73 -0.54
C GLU A 80 2.19 22.74 -1.16
N PRO A 81 0.96 22.62 -0.63
CA PRO A 81 -0.03 21.71 -1.17
C PRO A 81 -0.44 22.07 -2.61
N CYS A 82 -0.46 21.08 -3.50
CA CYS A 82 -0.72 21.28 -4.93
C CYS A 82 -2.07 21.93 -5.29
N TYR A 83 -3.08 21.78 -4.44
CA TYR A 83 -4.39 22.40 -4.66
C TYR A 83 -4.36 23.92 -4.53
N ARG A 84 -3.33 24.50 -3.87
CA ARG A 84 -3.16 25.97 -3.82
C ARG A 84 -2.80 26.58 -5.18
N PHE A 85 -2.13 25.84 -6.06
CA PHE A 85 -1.78 26.30 -7.40
C PHE A 85 -2.90 26.12 -8.43
N SER A 86 -4.06 25.59 -8.02
CA SER A 86 -5.10 25.13 -8.95
C SER A 86 -6.17 26.18 -9.30
N SER A 87 -6.10 27.39 -8.71
CA SER A 87 -7.10 28.45 -8.94
C SER A 87 -6.50 29.68 -9.65
N PRO A 88 -6.60 29.78 -10.99
CA PRO A 88 -6.43 31.03 -11.72
C PRO A 88 -7.77 31.74 -12.00
N SER A 89 -8.91 31.15 -11.63
CA SER A 89 -10.24 31.60 -12.10
C SER A 89 -11.37 31.57 -11.07
N ALA A 90 -11.08 31.35 -9.78
CA ALA A 90 -12.03 31.76 -8.74
C ALA A 90 -11.73 33.23 -8.41
N PRO A 91 -12.74 34.12 -8.31
CA PRO A 91 -12.55 35.47 -7.81
C PRO A 91 -11.74 35.42 -6.52
N MET A 92 -10.82 36.35 -6.40
CA MET A 92 -9.95 36.60 -5.25
C MET A 92 -10.78 37.11 -4.06
N GLU A 93 -11.79 36.36 -3.63
CA GLU A 93 -12.24 36.37 -2.24
C GLU A 93 -11.39 35.32 -1.53
N GLU A 94 -10.15 35.72 -1.27
CA GLU A 94 -9.26 35.02 -0.34
C GLU A 94 -9.93 35.08 1.03
N ASP A 95 -10.69 34.05 1.38
CA ASP A 95 -10.86 33.68 2.77
C ASP A 95 -9.67 32.78 3.13
N PRO A 96 -8.63 33.32 3.81
CA PRO A 96 -7.44 32.56 4.17
C PRO A 96 -7.74 31.46 5.20
N ASP A 97 -8.96 31.44 5.76
CA ASP A 97 -9.46 30.43 6.71
C ASP A 97 -10.43 29.41 6.06
N SER A 98 -10.57 29.40 4.73
CA SER A 98 -11.40 28.38 4.06
C SER A 98 -10.77 26.99 4.14
N ASP A 99 -11.18 26.27 5.18
CA ASP A 99 -10.84 24.87 5.46
C ASP A 99 -11.29 23.89 4.35
N ASN A 100 -11.95 24.38 3.30
CA ASN A 100 -12.60 23.60 2.24
C ASN A 100 -11.80 23.52 0.92
N LEU A 101 -10.55 23.99 0.89
CA LEU A 101 -9.68 23.84 -0.28
C LEU A 101 -9.37 22.35 -0.53
N THR A 102 -9.97 21.79 -1.58
CA THR A 102 -9.73 20.42 -2.05
C THR A 102 -9.14 20.39 -3.45
N TRP A 103 -8.52 19.26 -3.81
CA TRP A 103 -8.08 19.00 -5.19
C TRP A 103 -9.10 18.13 -5.95
N ALA A 104 -10.39 18.33 -5.67
CA ALA A 104 -11.46 17.58 -6.30
C ALA A 104 -11.41 17.71 -7.83
N HIS A 105 -11.80 16.63 -8.52
CA HIS A 105 -11.85 16.57 -9.99
C HIS A 105 -10.53 16.83 -10.75
N VAL A 106 -9.36 16.84 -10.07
CA VAL A 106 -8.06 17.05 -10.72
C VAL A 106 -7.79 16.00 -11.82
N PRO A 107 -7.46 16.42 -13.07
CA PRO A 107 -7.07 15.49 -14.12
C PRO A 107 -5.72 14.83 -13.80
N LEU A 108 -5.51 13.59 -14.23
CA LEU A 108 -4.33 12.80 -13.90
C LEU A 108 -3.00 13.50 -14.28
N ASP A 109 -2.98 14.17 -15.43
CA ASP A 109 -1.81 14.92 -15.91
C ASP A 109 -1.40 16.05 -14.95
N ARG A 110 -2.37 16.89 -14.54
CA ARG A 110 -2.15 17.96 -13.56
C ARG A 110 -1.77 17.39 -12.19
N PHE A 111 -2.38 16.28 -11.79
CA PHE A 111 -2.03 15.60 -10.55
C PHE A 111 -0.56 15.18 -10.57
N ALA A 112 -0.11 14.44 -11.59
CA ALA A 112 1.27 13.97 -11.70
C ALA A 112 2.32 15.08 -11.78
N ARG A 113 2.06 16.10 -12.61
CA ARG A 113 3.03 17.14 -12.93
C ARG A 113 3.19 18.21 -11.84
N CYS A 114 2.38 18.21 -10.79
CA CYS A 114 2.63 19.11 -9.67
C CYS A 114 3.94 18.74 -8.97
N ARG A 115 4.90 19.67 -8.94
CA ARG A 115 6.23 19.46 -8.33
C ARG A 115 6.20 19.11 -6.85
N PHE A 116 5.13 19.47 -6.12
CA PHE A 116 4.98 19.16 -4.70
C PHE A 116 4.02 17.98 -4.46
N ASN A 117 3.67 17.21 -5.49
CA ASN A 117 2.74 16.10 -5.30
C ASN A 117 3.38 15.00 -4.45
N LEU A 118 2.93 14.89 -3.21
CA LEU A 118 3.38 13.88 -2.27
C LEU A 118 2.99 12.45 -2.67
N ALA A 119 2.12 12.28 -3.66
CA ALA A 119 1.84 10.97 -4.26
C ALA A 119 3.02 10.45 -5.09
N ASN A 120 3.87 11.32 -5.65
CA ASN A 120 5.05 10.93 -6.42
C ASN A 120 6.10 10.29 -5.49
N ASN A 121 6.59 9.11 -5.84
CA ASN A 121 7.59 8.34 -5.08
C ASN A 121 7.27 8.22 -3.58
N ARG A 122 5.98 8.06 -3.25
CA ARG A 122 5.48 8.10 -1.86
C ARG A 122 6.04 6.98 -1.00
N GLN A 123 6.09 5.75 -1.52
CA GLN A 123 6.59 4.61 -0.72
C GLN A 123 8.07 4.80 -0.36
N THR A 124 8.86 5.25 -1.33
CA THR A 124 10.28 5.54 -1.16
C THR A 124 10.51 6.66 -0.16
N ARG A 125 9.82 7.80 -0.31
CA ARG A 125 9.93 8.92 0.61
C ARG A 125 9.50 8.58 2.03
N MET A 126 8.42 7.80 2.19
CA MET A 126 7.90 7.43 3.52
C MET A 126 8.74 6.37 4.24
N LEU A 127 9.57 5.61 3.52
CA LEU A 127 10.46 4.61 4.11
C LEU A 127 11.89 5.10 4.31
N ALA A 128 12.32 6.12 3.58
CA ALA A 128 13.64 6.72 3.74
C ALA A 128 13.78 7.49 5.07
N SER A 129 15.00 7.54 5.58
CA SER A 129 15.37 8.46 6.64
C SER A 129 15.65 9.83 6.03
N LEU A 130 14.74 10.79 6.21
CA LEU A 130 14.81 12.11 5.56
C LEU A 130 15.78 13.09 6.25
N GLU A 131 16.02 12.95 7.55
CA GLU A 131 16.88 13.87 8.30
C GLU A 131 18.33 13.91 7.76
N PRO A 132 19.01 12.77 7.50
CA PRO A 132 20.33 12.77 6.85
C PRO A 132 20.34 13.31 5.41
N LEU A 133 19.17 13.45 4.79
CA LEU A 133 18.99 13.91 3.41
C LEU A 133 18.58 15.39 3.33
N GLY A 134 18.63 16.13 4.45
CA GLY A 134 18.22 17.54 4.46
C GLY A 134 16.70 17.74 4.51
N CYS A 135 15.97 16.79 5.11
CA CYS A 135 14.53 16.85 5.32
C CYS A 135 13.70 17.04 4.05
N TYR A 136 13.09 18.21 3.80
CA TYR A 136 12.26 18.45 2.62
C TYR A 136 12.91 19.41 1.62
N ALA A 137 14.15 19.83 1.86
CA ALA A 137 14.87 20.76 0.97
C ALA A 137 14.95 20.26 -0.48
N ASP A 138 15.08 18.94 -0.68
CA ASP A 138 15.17 18.29 -1.98
C ASP A 138 13.84 17.69 -2.49
N LEU A 139 12.70 18.03 -1.86
CA LEU A 139 11.41 17.42 -2.17
C LEU A 139 11.07 17.49 -3.67
N THR A 140 11.30 18.63 -4.31
CA THR A 140 11.01 18.80 -5.75
C THR A 140 11.88 17.95 -6.66
N ASN A 141 13.10 17.60 -6.22
CA ASN A 141 13.97 16.67 -6.93
C ASN A 141 13.47 15.22 -6.76
N TRP A 142 12.99 14.87 -5.57
CA TRP A 142 12.47 13.54 -5.28
C TRP A 142 11.13 13.23 -5.95
N THR A 143 10.28 14.24 -6.15
CA THR A 143 8.98 14.12 -6.81
C THR A 143 9.03 14.34 -8.32
N ALA A 144 10.18 14.78 -8.86
CA ALA A 144 10.38 14.99 -10.28
C ALA A 144 10.25 13.68 -11.07
N ALA A 145 9.70 13.80 -12.28
CA ALA A 145 9.63 12.70 -13.23
C ALA A 145 11.02 12.23 -13.64
N VAL A 146 11.18 10.92 -13.77
CA VAL A 146 12.37 10.29 -14.36
C VAL A 146 11.96 9.66 -15.69
N PRO A 147 12.29 10.29 -16.83
CA PRO A 147 11.98 9.75 -18.15
C PRO A 147 12.57 8.36 -18.34
N ALA A 148 11.92 7.51 -19.13
CA ALA A 148 12.45 6.17 -19.46
C ALA A 148 13.81 6.21 -20.18
N THR A 149 14.14 7.34 -20.83
CA THR A 149 15.42 7.58 -21.49
C THR A 149 16.52 8.07 -20.54
N ALA A 150 16.20 8.38 -19.29
CA ALA A 150 17.18 8.85 -18.32
C ALA A 150 18.18 7.73 -17.98
N PRO A 151 19.49 7.96 -18.11
CA PRO A 151 20.50 6.91 -17.91
C PRO A 151 20.61 6.48 -16.44
N SER A 152 20.34 7.39 -15.51
CA SER A 152 20.42 7.14 -14.07
C SER A 152 19.55 8.13 -13.29
N LEU A 153 19.33 7.85 -12.00
CA LEU A 153 18.69 8.80 -11.08
C LEU A 153 19.66 9.93 -10.75
N SER A 154 19.13 11.10 -10.38
CA SER A 154 19.97 12.13 -9.76
C SER A 154 20.57 11.62 -8.44
N SER A 155 21.68 12.19 -7.99
CA SER A 155 22.31 11.79 -6.73
C SER A 155 21.36 11.87 -5.54
N SER A 156 20.51 12.90 -5.49
CA SER A 156 19.50 13.08 -4.43
C SER A 156 18.39 12.02 -4.49
N GLN A 157 17.90 11.70 -5.69
CA GLN A 157 16.92 10.61 -5.89
C GLN A 157 17.50 9.24 -5.53
N GLN A 158 18.76 8.99 -5.90
CA GLN A 158 19.47 7.75 -5.58
C GLN A 158 19.66 7.60 -4.06
N ALA A 159 20.06 8.67 -3.37
CA ALA A 159 20.23 8.66 -1.91
C ALA A 159 18.91 8.37 -1.17
N LEU A 160 17.79 8.94 -1.63
CA LEU A 160 16.46 8.64 -1.09
C LEU A 160 16.11 7.14 -1.27
N LEU A 161 16.32 6.61 -2.48
CA LEU A 161 16.06 5.21 -2.78
C LEU A 161 16.91 4.26 -1.94
N ASP A 162 18.20 4.55 -1.80
CA ASP A 162 19.13 3.70 -1.04
C ASP A 162 18.78 3.69 0.45
N SER A 163 18.42 4.86 1.01
CA SER A 163 17.93 4.98 2.39
C SER A 163 16.68 4.12 2.62
N ALA A 164 15.69 4.20 1.70
CA ALA A 164 14.47 3.40 1.80
C ALA A 164 14.74 1.89 1.71
N LYS A 165 15.64 1.45 0.82
CA LYS A 165 16.03 0.04 0.69
C LYS A 165 16.69 -0.48 1.97
N VAL A 166 17.61 0.29 2.55
CA VAL A 166 18.27 -0.06 3.82
C VAL A 166 17.24 -0.19 4.95
N ASN A 167 16.32 0.77 5.07
CA ASN A 167 15.31 0.73 6.11
C ASN A 167 14.35 -0.46 5.96
N LEU A 168 13.87 -0.71 4.73
CA LEU A 168 13.02 -1.86 4.42
C LEU A 168 13.71 -3.20 4.74
N ALA A 169 15.02 -3.29 4.49
CA ALA A 169 15.80 -4.50 4.71
C ALA A 169 16.21 -4.72 6.17
N THR A 170 16.46 -3.65 6.94
CA THR A 170 17.16 -3.77 8.23
C THR A 170 16.39 -3.22 9.43
N ARG A 171 15.45 -2.28 9.24
CA ARG A 171 14.75 -1.60 10.34
C ARG A 171 13.35 -2.13 10.58
N LEU A 172 12.74 -2.76 9.56
CA LEU A 172 11.44 -3.40 9.69
C LEU A 172 11.61 -4.88 10.03
N VAL A 173 10.88 -5.34 11.04
CA VAL A 173 10.81 -6.75 11.42
C VAL A 173 10.24 -7.58 10.28
N VAL A 174 9.22 -7.05 9.60
CA VAL A 174 8.61 -7.66 8.42
C VAL A 174 8.01 -6.57 7.54
N PHE A 175 7.84 -6.85 6.26
CA PHE A 175 6.97 -6.06 5.40
C PHE A 175 6.13 -7.00 4.54
N VAL A 176 4.98 -6.53 4.12
CA VAL A 176 4.02 -7.31 3.35
C VAL A 176 3.72 -6.65 2.02
N LEU A 177 3.29 -7.46 1.06
CA LEU A 177 2.90 -7.02 -0.26
C LEU A 177 1.39 -7.17 -0.42
N SER A 178 0.75 -6.12 -0.91
CA SER A 178 -0.71 -6.06 -1.01
C SER A 178 -1.30 -7.10 -1.96
N GLU A 179 -0.51 -7.48 -2.96
CA GLU A 179 -0.79 -8.39 -4.06
C GLU A 179 -0.69 -9.87 -3.65
N TYR A 180 -0.08 -10.15 -2.49
CA TYR A 180 0.26 -11.49 -2.03
C TYR A 180 -0.23 -11.75 -0.60
N MET A 181 -1.51 -11.47 -0.34
CA MET A 181 -2.12 -11.52 1.00
C MET A 181 -1.93 -12.84 1.76
N SER A 182 -1.93 -13.99 1.07
CA SER A 182 -1.66 -15.31 1.66
C SER A 182 -0.25 -15.40 2.27
N TYR A 183 0.74 -14.97 1.50
CA TYR A 183 2.15 -14.93 1.89
C TYR A 183 2.41 -13.86 2.94
N SER A 184 1.75 -12.72 2.79
CA SER A 184 1.80 -11.61 3.73
C SER A 184 1.29 -12.00 5.11
N GLN A 185 0.12 -12.65 5.20
CA GLN A 185 -0.40 -13.20 6.46
C GLN A 185 0.58 -14.21 7.06
N TYR A 186 1.11 -15.13 6.24
CA TYR A 186 2.07 -16.14 6.69
C TYR A 186 3.30 -15.52 7.36
N LEU A 187 3.93 -14.54 6.70
CA LEU A 187 5.12 -13.87 7.21
C LEU A 187 4.83 -13.03 8.46
N LEU A 188 3.70 -12.31 8.50
CA LEU A 188 3.28 -11.55 9.69
C LEU A 188 3.10 -12.46 10.91
N GLN A 189 2.33 -13.55 10.76
CA GLN A 189 2.11 -14.51 11.84
C GLN A 189 3.43 -15.10 12.35
N ARG A 190 4.37 -15.41 11.43
CA ARG A 190 5.67 -15.97 11.80
C ARG A 190 6.58 -14.95 12.46
N ALA A 191 6.61 -13.71 11.96
CA ALA A 191 7.49 -12.66 12.47
C ALA A 191 7.09 -12.19 13.87
N PHE A 192 5.79 -12.11 14.14
CA PHE A 192 5.26 -11.65 15.43
C PHE A 192 4.83 -12.79 16.37
N GLY A 193 4.83 -14.04 15.91
CA GLY A 193 4.35 -15.17 16.72
C GLY A 193 2.85 -15.13 17.00
N ILE A 194 2.06 -14.47 16.14
CA ILE A 194 0.62 -14.29 16.30
C ILE A 194 -0.19 -15.17 15.34
N VAL A 195 -1.49 -15.32 15.61
CA VAL A 195 -2.46 -15.95 14.71
C VAL A 195 -3.61 -14.98 14.47
N PHE A 196 -3.95 -14.76 13.19
CA PHE A 196 -5.11 -13.92 12.86
C PHE A 196 -6.41 -14.72 12.92
N ARG A 197 -7.46 -14.09 13.47
CA ARG A 197 -8.80 -14.69 13.57
C ARG A 197 -9.48 -14.88 12.22
N GLN A 198 -9.12 -14.06 11.23
CA GLN A 198 -9.65 -14.13 9.87
C GLN A 198 -8.50 -14.26 8.88
N THR A 199 -8.74 -14.94 7.77
CA THR A 199 -7.75 -15.04 6.69
C THR A 199 -7.80 -13.78 5.84
N PHE A 200 -6.64 -13.28 5.41
CA PHE A 200 -6.57 -12.11 4.51
C PHE A 200 -6.95 -12.45 3.07
N PHE A 201 -7.09 -13.73 2.76
CA PHE A 201 -7.44 -14.23 1.45
C PHE A 201 -8.34 -15.46 1.57
N ASP A 202 -9.18 -15.69 0.57
CA ASP A 202 -9.83 -16.97 0.31
C ASP A 202 -9.55 -17.34 -1.15
N PRO A 203 -8.86 -18.46 -1.44
CA PRO A 203 -8.56 -18.86 -2.82
C PRO A 203 -9.80 -19.22 -3.65
N ARG A 204 -10.98 -19.31 -3.02
CA ARG A 204 -12.28 -19.59 -3.65
C ARG A 204 -13.11 -18.33 -3.88
N ALA A 205 -12.78 -17.22 -3.23
CA ALA A 205 -13.54 -15.99 -3.38
C ALA A 205 -13.20 -15.30 -4.71
N SER A 206 -14.21 -14.73 -5.35
CA SER A 206 -14.00 -13.85 -6.50
C SER A 206 -13.25 -12.59 -6.06
N PRO A 207 -12.27 -12.10 -6.84
CA PRO A 207 -11.59 -10.85 -6.54
C PRO A 207 -12.63 -9.71 -6.50
N LEU A 208 -12.67 -8.97 -5.39
CA LEU A 208 -13.44 -7.74 -5.32
C LEU A 208 -12.72 -6.66 -6.13
N LEU A 209 -13.47 -5.91 -6.94
CA LEU A 209 -12.92 -4.77 -7.66
C LEU A 209 -12.50 -3.71 -6.64
N THR A 210 -11.23 -3.30 -6.71
CA THR A 210 -10.71 -2.19 -5.91
C THR A 210 -11.01 -0.86 -6.59
N HIS A 211 -10.89 0.25 -5.86
CA HIS A 211 -10.99 1.58 -6.46
C HIS A 211 -9.95 1.81 -7.57
N ALA A 212 -8.77 1.18 -7.48
CA ALA A 212 -7.78 1.24 -8.55
C ALA A 212 -8.25 0.48 -9.80
N ASP A 213 -8.96 -0.64 -9.63
CA ASP A 213 -9.51 -1.40 -10.75
C ASP A 213 -10.56 -0.62 -11.54
N LEU A 214 -11.51 -0.02 -10.83
CA LEU A 214 -12.54 0.82 -11.45
C LEU A 214 -11.93 2.03 -12.17
N ALA A 215 -10.89 2.61 -11.58
CA ALA A 215 -10.20 3.77 -12.13
C ALA A 215 -9.40 3.44 -13.39
N ARG A 216 -8.71 2.31 -13.39
CA ARG A 216 -7.98 1.80 -14.55
C ARG A 216 -8.93 1.53 -15.71
N GLN A 217 -10.05 0.85 -15.43
CA GLN A 217 -11.09 0.59 -16.43
C GLN A 217 -11.63 1.89 -17.05
N SER A 218 -11.88 2.91 -16.22
CA SER A 218 -12.30 4.24 -16.69
C SER A 218 -11.24 4.92 -17.56
N LEU A 219 -9.95 4.86 -17.18
CA LEU A 219 -8.86 5.42 -17.97
C LEU A 219 -8.69 4.70 -19.31
N GLU A 220 -8.85 3.37 -19.33
CA GLU A 220 -8.77 2.54 -20.54
C GLU A 220 -9.92 2.82 -21.50
N THR A 221 -11.13 3.11 -20.99
CA THR A 221 -12.32 3.38 -21.80
C THR A 221 -12.35 4.80 -22.37
N ASN A 222 -11.79 5.78 -21.66
CA ASN A 222 -11.82 7.20 -22.05
C ASN A 222 -10.82 7.59 -23.16
N GLY A 223 -10.13 6.63 -23.79
CA GLY A 223 -9.36 6.86 -25.01
C GLY A 223 -8.04 7.63 -24.86
N ILE A 224 -7.61 7.96 -23.63
CA ILE A 224 -6.21 8.34 -23.38
C ILE A 224 -5.40 7.07 -23.61
N GLY A 225 -4.60 7.03 -24.68
CA GLY A 225 -3.86 5.84 -25.09
C GLY A 225 -3.25 5.14 -23.88
N ILE A 226 -3.52 3.84 -23.73
CA ILE A 226 -3.15 3.05 -22.54
C ILE A 226 -1.67 3.21 -22.16
N ALA A 227 -0.81 3.49 -23.15
CA ALA A 227 0.61 3.77 -22.96
C ALA A 227 0.90 5.14 -22.30
N ASP A 228 0.10 6.17 -22.56
CA ASP A 228 0.41 7.54 -22.14
C ASP A 228 0.25 7.74 -20.64
N TRP A 229 -0.86 7.25 -20.05
CA TRP A 229 -1.07 7.40 -18.61
C TRP A 229 -0.16 6.47 -17.80
N ARG A 230 0.09 5.25 -18.27
CA ARG A 230 1.00 4.30 -17.60
C ARG A 230 2.41 4.84 -17.57
N ARG A 231 2.89 5.38 -18.70
CA ARG A 231 4.20 6.04 -18.80
C ARG A 231 4.25 7.23 -17.85
N LEU A 232 3.25 8.12 -17.88
CA LEU A 232 3.20 9.29 -17.00
C LEU A 232 3.33 8.90 -15.51
N ILE A 233 2.57 7.91 -15.06
CA ILE A 233 2.63 7.42 -13.67
C ILE A 233 3.98 6.79 -13.38
N ALA A 234 4.49 5.95 -14.28
CA ALA A 234 5.78 5.27 -14.10
C ALA A 234 6.94 6.27 -13.98
N GLU A 235 6.96 7.32 -14.79
CA GLU A 235 8.00 8.36 -14.74
C GLU A 235 7.97 9.12 -13.41
N HIS A 236 6.79 9.45 -12.88
CA HIS A 236 6.63 10.14 -11.59
C HIS A 236 6.76 9.20 -10.37
N ASN A 237 6.83 7.89 -10.59
CA ASN A 237 6.98 6.87 -9.54
C ASN A 237 8.19 5.96 -9.78
N ALA A 238 9.22 6.45 -10.49
CA ALA A 238 10.37 5.66 -10.88
C ALA A 238 11.17 5.13 -9.67
N LEU A 239 11.25 5.88 -8.57
CA LEU A 239 11.93 5.41 -7.35
C LEU A 239 11.06 4.34 -6.67
N ASP A 240 9.75 4.55 -6.59
CA ASP A 240 8.82 3.53 -6.06
C ASP A 240 8.87 2.24 -6.87
N LEU A 241 9.00 2.31 -8.20
CA LEU A 241 9.17 1.13 -9.06
C LEU A 241 10.46 0.36 -8.76
N ARG A 242 11.59 1.06 -8.59
CA ARG A 242 12.87 0.45 -8.21
C ARG A 242 12.86 -0.10 -6.78
N LEU A 243 12.17 0.56 -5.86
CA LEU A 243 11.96 0.06 -4.50
C LEU A 243 11.05 -1.18 -4.51
N TRP A 244 9.99 -1.17 -5.30
CA TRP A 244 9.05 -2.27 -5.46
C TRP A 244 9.72 -3.53 -5.99
N GLU A 245 10.59 -3.41 -6.99
CA GLU A 245 11.38 -4.52 -7.52
C GLU A 245 12.29 -5.12 -6.44
N PHE A 246 13.05 -4.28 -5.74
CA PHE A 246 13.87 -4.71 -4.60
C PHE A 246 13.04 -5.37 -3.49
N ALA A 247 11.90 -4.79 -3.15
CA ALA A 247 10.99 -5.31 -2.13
C ALA A 247 10.46 -6.69 -2.51
N ARG A 248 10.10 -6.91 -3.78
CA ARG A 248 9.64 -8.21 -4.29
C ARG A 248 10.73 -9.27 -4.19
N GLU A 249 11.96 -8.94 -4.57
CA GLU A 249 13.10 -9.87 -4.47
C GLU A 249 13.38 -10.26 -3.02
N LEU A 250 13.42 -9.27 -2.12
CA LEU A 250 13.67 -9.48 -0.69
C LEU A 250 12.51 -10.26 -0.03
N PHE A 251 11.26 -9.92 -0.38
CA PHE A 251 10.08 -10.63 0.10
C PHE A 251 10.11 -12.10 -0.32
N ALA A 252 10.40 -12.39 -1.59
CA ALA A 252 10.47 -13.75 -2.10
C ALA A 252 11.61 -14.54 -1.45
N ALA A 253 12.77 -13.93 -1.22
CA ALA A 253 13.88 -14.56 -0.51
C ALA A 253 13.49 -14.92 0.93
N ARG A 254 12.90 -13.98 1.68
CA ARG A 254 12.42 -14.21 3.06
C ARG A 254 11.34 -15.29 3.13
N LEU A 255 10.38 -15.24 2.21
CA LEU A 255 9.31 -16.22 2.12
C LEU A 255 9.83 -17.62 1.79
N ALA A 256 10.71 -17.74 0.79
CA ALA A 256 11.30 -19.02 0.42
C ALA A 256 12.07 -19.65 1.60
N ALA A 257 12.84 -18.84 2.34
CA ALA A 257 13.55 -19.28 3.53
C ALA A 257 12.60 -19.74 4.65
N ALA A 258 11.47 -19.04 4.86
CA ALA A 258 10.48 -19.43 5.86
C ALA A 258 9.72 -20.72 5.47
N LEU A 259 9.29 -20.82 4.21
CA LEU A 259 8.53 -21.97 3.71
C LEU A 259 9.39 -23.25 3.62
N CYS A 260 10.69 -23.14 3.35
CA CYS A 260 11.54 -24.32 3.16
C CYS A 260 11.76 -25.13 4.46
N ILE A 261 11.71 -24.46 5.62
CA ILE A 261 11.89 -25.09 6.94
C ILE A 261 10.58 -25.43 7.65
N ASP A 262 9.42 -24.95 7.16
CA ASP A 262 8.15 -25.15 7.84
C ASP A 262 7.59 -26.56 7.61
N SER A 263 7.66 -27.38 8.65
CA SER A 263 7.26 -28.80 8.62
C SER A 263 5.79 -29.03 8.28
N ARG A 264 4.92 -28.01 8.43
CA ARG A 264 3.50 -28.09 8.06
C ARG A 264 3.29 -28.11 6.55
N LEU A 265 4.27 -27.67 5.76
CA LEU A 265 4.22 -27.75 4.30
C LEU A 265 4.64 -29.14 3.78
N PRO A 266 3.93 -29.64 2.74
CA PRO A 266 4.31 -30.88 2.06
C PRO A 266 5.77 -30.91 1.63
N ARG A 267 6.45 -32.05 1.86
CA ARG A 267 7.86 -32.27 1.46
C ARG A 267 8.10 -31.99 -0.03
N SER A 268 7.10 -32.23 -0.89
CA SER A 268 7.19 -31.95 -2.32
C SER A 268 7.32 -30.44 -2.63
N LEU A 269 6.59 -29.58 -1.91
CA LEU A 269 6.70 -28.13 -2.05
C LEU A 269 8.02 -27.60 -1.48
N ARG A 270 8.42 -28.11 -0.32
CA ARG A 270 9.68 -27.70 0.32
C ARG A 270 10.90 -28.02 -0.53
N ARG A 271 10.95 -29.21 -1.14
CA ARG A 271 12.06 -29.61 -2.04
C ARG A 271 12.24 -28.68 -3.24
N LEU A 272 11.17 -28.12 -3.78
CA LEU A 272 11.27 -27.15 -4.89
C LEU A 272 12.01 -25.88 -4.44
N LEU A 273 11.78 -25.45 -3.20
CA LEU A 273 12.44 -24.28 -2.59
C LEU A 273 13.87 -24.56 -2.10
N THR A 274 14.19 -25.81 -1.74
CA THR A 274 15.52 -26.24 -1.25
C THR A 274 16.47 -26.68 -2.37
N SER A 275 15.97 -26.88 -3.59
CA SER A 275 16.82 -27.27 -4.72
C SER A 275 17.96 -26.26 -4.95
N ASN A 276 19.08 -26.71 -5.54
CA ASN A 276 20.26 -25.88 -5.89
C ASN A 276 19.97 -24.80 -6.96
N LEU A 277 18.71 -24.38 -7.10
CA LEU A 277 18.32 -23.25 -7.91
C LEU A 277 19.06 -22.00 -7.44
N LEU A 278 19.57 -21.25 -8.42
CA LEU A 278 20.03 -19.88 -8.23
C LEU A 278 18.96 -19.07 -7.49
N THR A 279 19.39 -18.12 -6.64
CA THR A 279 18.50 -17.27 -5.85
C THR A 279 17.43 -16.58 -6.72
N SER A 280 17.81 -16.11 -7.91
CA SER A 280 16.89 -15.52 -8.89
C SER A 280 15.78 -16.47 -9.34
N LYS A 281 16.10 -17.74 -9.64
CA LYS A 281 15.11 -18.75 -10.03
C LYS A 281 14.15 -19.09 -8.89
N ARG A 282 14.61 -19.06 -7.63
CA ARG A 282 13.75 -19.25 -6.46
C ARG A 282 12.78 -18.09 -6.28
N GLN A 283 13.24 -16.85 -6.48
CA GLN A 283 12.39 -15.66 -6.41
C GLN A 283 11.33 -15.65 -7.50
N THR A 284 11.67 -16.06 -8.74
CA THR A 284 10.68 -16.22 -9.82
C THR A 284 9.63 -17.30 -9.48
N LEU A 285 10.05 -18.43 -8.91
CA LEU A 285 9.14 -19.52 -8.55
C LEU A 285 8.10 -19.10 -7.51
N ILE A 286 8.49 -18.30 -6.50
CA ILE A 286 7.56 -17.78 -5.48
C ILE A 286 6.39 -17.02 -6.12
N PHE A 287 6.67 -16.26 -7.18
CA PHE A 287 5.65 -15.45 -7.85
C PHE A 287 4.95 -16.17 -9.01
N ASP A 288 5.41 -17.36 -9.41
CA ASP A 288 4.76 -18.18 -10.43
C ASP A 288 3.31 -18.51 -10.03
N THR A 289 2.37 -18.32 -10.96
CA THR A 289 0.94 -18.44 -10.69
C THR A 289 0.54 -19.85 -10.22
N ASN A 290 1.12 -20.88 -10.83
CA ASN A 290 0.77 -22.27 -10.53
C ASN A 290 1.37 -22.70 -9.18
N PHE A 291 2.64 -22.37 -8.95
CA PHE A 291 3.29 -22.60 -7.68
C PHE A 291 2.57 -21.85 -6.55
N ARG A 292 2.27 -20.56 -6.75
CA ARG A 292 1.57 -19.73 -5.79
C ARG A 292 0.23 -20.32 -5.40
N ARG A 293 -0.61 -20.67 -6.39
CA ARG A 293 -1.92 -21.31 -6.14
C ARG A 293 -1.80 -22.58 -5.29
N ARG A 294 -0.76 -23.39 -5.49
CA ARG A 294 -0.53 -24.59 -4.67
C ARG A 294 -0.17 -24.24 -3.23
N VAL A 295 0.69 -23.26 -3.02
CA VAL A 295 1.07 -22.79 -1.67
C VAL A 295 -0.12 -22.12 -0.98
N ASP A 296 -0.88 -21.27 -1.67
CA ASP A 296 -2.08 -20.61 -1.17
C ASP A 296 -3.09 -21.61 -0.61
N ASN A 297 -3.38 -22.68 -1.36
CA ASN A 297 -4.28 -23.74 -0.89
C ASN A 297 -3.78 -24.45 0.38
N VAL A 298 -2.46 -24.61 0.54
CA VAL A 298 -1.87 -25.20 1.74
C VAL A 298 -1.95 -24.23 2.91
N LEU A 299 -1.54 -22.98 2.72
CA LEU A 299 -1.57 -21.93 3.74
C LEU A 299 -3.00 -21.66 4.22
N PHE A 300 -3.96 -21.61 3.31
CA PHE A 300 -5.37 -21.41 3.65
C PHE A 300 -5.88 -22.49 4.61
N LYS A 301 -5.56 -23.77 4.34
CA LYS A 301 -5.91 -24.89 5.23
C LYS A 301 -5.21 -24.78 6.58
N ILE A 302 -3.95 -24.35 6.61
CA ILE A 302 -3.21 -24.12 7.86
C ILE A 302 -3.91 -23.03 8.68
N PHE A 303 -4.25 -21.90 8.07
CA PHE A 303 -4.88 -20.78 8.76
C PHE A 303 -6.27 -21.14 9.28
N LEU A 304 -7.10 -21.86 8.50
CA LEU A 304 -8.40 -22.34 8.97
C LEU A 304 -8.29 -23.29 10.17
N ARG A 305 -7.26 -24.16 10.22
CA ARG A 305 -7.04 -25.03 11.38
C ARG A 305 -6.67 -24.23 12.63
N GLN A 306 -5.78 -23.25 12.48
CA GLN A 306 -5.41 -22.33 13.56
C GLN A 306 -6.60 -21.52 14.09
N GLN A 307 -7.56 -21.18 13.23
CA GLN A 307 -8.82 -20.55 13.62
C GLN A 307 -9.78 -21.52 14.32
N GLY A 308 -9.88 -22.76 13.83
CA GLY A 308 -10.72 -23.80 14.42
C GLY A 308 -10.34 -24.16 15.86
N GLU A 309 -9.04 -24.16 16.17
CA GLU A 309 -8.53 -24.35 17.54
C GLU A 309 -8.89 -23.17 18.47
N HIS A 310 -9.10 -21.97 17.91
CA HIS A 310 -9.51 -20.77 18.64
C HIS A 310 -11.04 -20.54 18.68
N ASN A 311 -11.81 -21.20 17.81
CA ASN A 311 -13.27 -21.03 17.65
C ASN A 311 -14.12 -21.86 18.63
N SER A 312 -13.52 -22.40 19.70
CA SER A 312 -14.26 -22.87 20.88
C SER A 312 -14.95 -21.74 21.67
N LEU A 313 -14.86 -20.48 21.23
CA LEU A 313 -15.50 -19.32 21.88
C LEU A 313 -16.08 -18.27 20.88
N GLY A 314 -17.22 -18.60 20.24
CA GLY A 314 -18.24 -17.70 19.65
C GLY A 314 -17.81 -16.87 18.41
N VAL A 315 -18.62 -16.25 17.53
CA VAL A 315 -20.05 -16.14 17.14
C VAL A 315 -19.96 -15.67 15.66
N ARG A 316 -20.90 -16.03 14.77
CA ARG A 316 -20.97 -15.50 13.39
C ARG A 316 -22.10 -14.47 13.28
N GLN A 317 -21.83 -13.29 12.73
CA GLN A 317 -22.85 -12.39 12.15
C GLN A 317 -22.49 -12.14 10.68
N ASN A 318 -23.51 -12.17 9.82
CA ASN A 318 -23.39 -12.12 8.36
C ASN A 318 -22.90 -10.74 7.88
N GLN A 319 -21.62 -10.65 7.55
CA GLN A 319 -20.95 -9.44 7.03
C GLN A 319 -21.48 -8.99 5.66
N GLN A 320 -22.10 -9.87 4.87
CA GLN A 320 -22.44 -9.61 3.47
C GLN A 320 -23.61 -8.63 3.30
N GLU A 321 -24.61 -8.69 4.20
CA GLU A 321 -25.75 -7.76 4.21
C GLU A 321 -25.33 -6.33 4.58
N TYR A 322 -24.37 -6.19 5.50
CA TYR A 322 -23.84 -4.89 5.92
C TYR A 322 -23.15 -4.13 4.78
N TRP A 323 -22.35 -4.80 3.95
CA TRP A 323 -21.64 -4.15 2.85
C TRP A 323 -22.54 -3.79 1.67
N GLN A 324 -23.57 -4.59 1.41
CA GLN A 324 -24.57 -4.22 0.41
C GLN A 324 -25.37 -2.99 0.86
N ALA A 325 -25.75 -2.92 2.14
CA ALA A 325 -26.42 -1.76 2.71
C ALA A 325 -25.54 -0.49 2.70
N LYS A 326 -24.23 -0.63 2.98
CA LYS A 326 -23.29 0.49 2.95
C LYS A 326 -23.02 1.00 1.54
N LEU A 327 -22.78 0.10 0.58
CA LEU A 327 -22.56 0.45 -0.83
C LEU A 327 -23.79 1.13 -1.44
N ALA A 328 -25.00 0.64 -1.13
CA ALA A 328 -26.25 1.28 -1.57
C ALA A 328 -26.40 2.70 -1.02
N ARG A 329 -26.06 2.90 0.27
CA ARG A 329 -26.09 4.21 0.92
C ARG A 329 -25.06 5.18 0.32
N ASP A 330 -23.86 4.68 0.01
CA ASP A 330 -22.78 5.48 -0.60
C ASP A 330 -23.11 5.89 -2.04
N LEU A 331 -23.78 5.03 -2.81
CA LEU A 331 -24.26 5.34 -4.17
C LEU A 331 -25.41 6.36 -4.17
N TRP A 332 -26.30 6.30 -3.17
CA TRP A 332 -27.36 7.29 -2.97
C TRP A 332 -26.81 8.67 -2.62
N LEU A 333 -25.85 8.75 -1.69
CA LEU A 333 -25.17 10.01 -1.33
C LEU A 333 -24.38 10.64 -2.49
N ALA A 334 -23.96 9.83 -3.47
CA ALA A 334 -23.29 10.28 -4.67
C ALA A 334 -24.24 10.74 -5.79
N GLY A 335 -25.57 10.70 -5.58
CA GLY A 335 -26.58 11.07 -6.57
C GLY A 335 -26.64 10.13 -7.79
N MET A 336 -26.21 8.88 -7.63
CA MET A 336 -26.09 7.90 -8.72
C MET A 336 -27.15 6.78 -8.67
N ALA A 337 -28.15 6.90 -7.79
CA ALA A 337 -29.26 5.95 -7.69
C ALA A 337 -30.60 6.71 -7.54
N ASP A 338 -31.52 6.48 -8.48
CA ASP A 338 -32.91 6.95 -8.37
C ASP A 338 -33.75 5.87 -7.65
N GLY A 339 -34.15 6.16 -6.41
CA GLY A 339 -35.11 5.34 -5.66
C GLY A 339 -34.95 5.44 -4.14
N ASP A 340 -36.09 5.54 -3.45
CA ASP A 340 -36.17 5.45 -1.99
C ASP A 340 -35.85 4.02 -1.50
N ILE A 341 -35.09 3.91 -0.42
CA ILE A 341 -34.71 2.64 0.23
C ILE A 341 -35.76 2.29 1.31
N PRO A 342 -36.18 1.01 1.47
CA PRO A 342 -37.05 0.56 2.57
C PRO A 342 -36.42 0.65 3.97
#